data_AF-T1CFT9-F1
#
_entry.id   AF-T1CFT9-F1
#
_cell.length_a   1.000
_cell.length_b   1.000
_cell.length_c   1.000
_cell.angle_alpha   90.00
_cell.angle_beta   90.00
_cell.angle_gamma   90.00
#
_symmetry.space_group_name_H-M   'P 1'
#
loop_
_entity.id
_entity.type
_entity.pdbx_description
1 polymer ?
#
loop_
_entity_poly.entity_id
_entity_poly.type
_entity_poly.pdbx_seq_one_letter_code
_entity_poly.pdbx_strand_id
1 'polypeptide(L)'
;LIALHQVGSNNPDGVEIHGNTNESSWPRDGIPFHPYYTVKDLFGVSVFFVIFFWFVFYRPDGWGFLLDKLNYTPANILHTPSDIHPLWFFLPFY
;
A
#
# COMPACT_ATOMS: atom_id res chain seq x y z
N LEU A 1 4.09 11.24 -8.70
CA LEU A 1 4.07 12.25 -7.62
C LEU A 1 4.16 13.70 -8.09
N ILE A 2 4.43 14.00 -9.37
CA ILE A 2 4.45 15.38 -9.87
C ILE A 2 3.05 16.01 -9.84
N ALA A 3 2.03 15.29 -10.32
CA ALA A 3 0.66 15.79 -10.32
C ALA A 3 0.16 16.14 -8.90
N LEU A 4 0.44 15.28 -7.91
CA LEU A 4 0.05 15.54 -6.51
C LEU A 4 0.79 16.75 -5.92
N HIS A 5 2.08 16.95 -6.24
CA HIS A 5 2.80 18.13 -5.77
C HIS A 5 2.30 19.44 -6.39
N GLN A 6 1.67 19.40 -7.57
CA GLN A 6 1.07 20.59 -8.19
C GLN A 6 -0.20 21.04 -7.46
N VAL A 7 -1.00 20.09 -6.95
CA VAL A 7 -2.29 20.38 -6.31
C VAL A 7 -2.25 20.35 -4.78
N GLY A 8 -1.24 19.70 -4.19
CA GLY A 8 -1.17 19.45 -2.76
C GLY A 8 -1.79 18.12 -2.34
N SER A 9 -1.49 17.68 -1.12
CA SER A 9 -2.16 16.52 -0.53
C SER A 9 -3.49 16.95 0.08
N ASN A 10 -4.53 16.12 -0.05
CA ASN A 10 -5.78 16.32 0.67
C ASN A 10 -5.59 15.97 2.16
N ASN A 11 -6.55 16.38 3.00
CA ASN A 11 -6.60 16.09 4.43
C ASN A 11 -7.98 15.52 4.83
N PRO A 12 -8.11 14.93 6.04
CA PRO A 12 -9.36 14.32 6.49
C PRO A 12 -10.56 15.27 6.54
N ASP A 13 -10.33 16.56 6.76
CA ASP A 13 -11.38 17.58 6.81
C ASP A 13 -11.81 18.01 5.40
N GLY A 14 -11.04 17.67 4.37
CA GLY A 14 -11.32 18.01 2.96
C GLY A 14 -11.22 19.50 2.65
N VAL A 15 -10.60 20.29 3.53
CA VAL A 15 -10.49 21.76 3.39
C VAL A 15 -9.13 22.12 2.80
N GLU A 16 -9.12 22.92 1.73
CA GLU A 16 -7.89 23.37 1.08
C GLU A 16 -7.08 24.35 1.94
N ILE A 17 -5.81 24.03 2.21
CA ILE A 17 -4.93 24.84 3.06
C ILE A 17 -4.08 25.85 2.28
N HIS A 18 -3.90 25.62 0.97
CA HIS A 18 -2.99 26.41 0.13
C HIS A 18 -3.48 27.86 -0.10
N GLY A 19 -4.78 28.12 0.07
CA GLY A 19 -5.35 29.47 0.00
C GLY A 19 -5.18 30.30 1.28
N ASN A 20 -4.84 29.67 2.41
CA ASN A 20 -4.70 30.32 3.71
C ASN A 20 -3.21 30.41 4.11
N THR A 21 -2.50 31.39 3.57
CA THR A 21 -1.05 31.53 3.79
C THR A 21 -0.69 32.55 4.86
N ASN A 22 0.50 32.39 5.44
CA ASN A 22 1.12 33.40 6.30
C ASN A 22 1.91 34.42 5.47
N GLU A 23 2.55 35.39 6.13
CA GLU A 23 3.35 36.45 5.50
C GLU A 23 4.52 35.91 4.67
N SER A 24 4.96 34.66 4.92
CA SER A 24 6.02 33.96 4.19
C SER A 24 5.47 33.11 3.03
N SER A 25 4.20 33.27 2.64
CA SER A 25 3.51 32.47 1.61
C SER A 25 3.43 30.97 1.93
N TRP A 26 3.58 30.59 3.21
CA TRP A 26 3.45 29.21 3.65
C TRP A 26 2.04 28.93 4.18
N PRO A 27 1.43 27.77 3.88
CA PRO A 27 0.11 27.40 4.41
C PRO A 27 0.10 27.43 5.95
N ARG A 28 -0.82 28.17 6.57
CA ARG A 28 -0.88 28.30 8.04
C ARG A 28 -1.14 26.96 8.74
N ASP A 29 -1.93 26.11 8.10
CA ASP A 29 -2.32 24.80 8.62
C ASP A 29 -1.42 23.66 8.08
N GLY A 30 -0.32 24.02 7.42
CA GLY A 30 0.66 23.08 6.87
C GLY A 30 1.94 23.00 7.69
N ILE A 31 2.50 21.79 7.84
CA ILE A 31 3.85 21.57 8.36
C ILE A 31 4.77 21.06 7.24
N PRO A 32 6.08 21.32 7.28
CA PRO A 32 6.99 20.83 6.26
C PRO A 32 7.03 19.30 6.25
N PHE A 33 7.23 18.71 5.07
CA PHE A 33 7.27 17.26 4.92
C PHE A 33 8.40 16.62 5.75
N HIS A 34 9.60 17.20 5.67
CA HIS A 34 10.74 16.79 6.46
C HIS A 34 10.91 17.72 7.68
N PRO A 35 11.18 17.18 8.89
CA PRO A 35 11.36 15.76 9.21
C PRO A 35 10.06 15.00 9.54
N TYR A 36 8.95 15.72 9.72
CA TYR A 36 7.74 15.18 10.37
C TYR A 36 7.15 13.96 9.65
N TYR A 37 6.76 14.12 8.39
CA TYR A 37 6.18 13.03 7.61
C TYR A 37 7.25 12.01 7.19
N THR A 38 8.49 12.43 6.94
CA THR A 38 9.58 11.48 6.65
C THR A 38 9.79 10.47 7.78
N VAL A 39 9.85 10.94 9.04
CA VAL A 39 10.04 10.07 10.21
C VAL A 39 8.80 9.23 10.47
N LYS A 40 7.60 9.82 10.37
CA LYS A 40 6.32 9.10 10.51
C LYS A 40 6.19 7.97 9.49
N ASP A 41 6.51 8.24 8.23
CA ASP A 41 6.41 7.28 7.14
C ASP A 41 7.44 6.16 7.31
N LEU A 42 8.67 6.50 7.71
CA LEU A 42 9.71 5.50 8.01
C LEU A 42 9.29 4.57 9.15
N PHE A 43 8.70 5.11 10.21
CA PHE A 43 8.14 4.29 11.28
C PHE A 43 7.04 3.36 10.77
N GLY A 44 6.09 3.88 9.99
CA GLY A 44 5.02 3.09 9.38
C GLY A 44 5.54 1.96 8.49
N VAL A 45 6.49 2.26 7.60
CA VAL A 45 7.15 1.27 6.73
C VAL A 45 7.90 0.22 7.55
N SER A 46 8.56 0.63 8.65
CA SER A 46 9.27 -0.31 9.53
C SER A 46 8.31 -1.30 10.18
N VAL A 47 7.16 -0.84 10.70
CA VAL A 47 6.12 -1.71 11.25
C VAL A 47 5.53 -2.63 10.18
N PHE A 48 5.25 -2.11 8.99
CA PHE A 48 4.82 -2.93 7.85
C PHE A 48 5.83 -4.04 7.53
N PHE A 49 7.13 -3.72 7.50
CA PHE A 49 8.17 -4.71 7.23
C PHE A 49 8.29 -5.79 8.27
N VAL A 50 8.06 -5.50 9.55
CA VAL A 50 8.01 -6.54 10.60
C VAL A 50 6.94 -7.57 10.27
N ILE A 51 5.73 -7.13 9.90
CA ILE A 51 4.62 -8.02 9.54
C ILE A 51 4.92 -8.74 8.22
N PHE A 52 5.36 -8.01 7.20
CA PHE A 52 5.69 -8.57 5.89
C PHE A 52 6.76 -9.66 5.97
N PHE A 53 7.87 -9.41 6.67
CA PHE A 53 8.92 -10.40 6.83
C PHE A 53 8.51 -11.57 7.71
N TRP A 54 7.58 -11.37 8.64
CA TRP A 54 7.00 -12.50 9.37
C TRP A 54 6.32 -13.50 8.42
N PHE A 55 5.53 -13.00 7.45
CA PHE A 55 4.95 -13.85 6.41
C PHE A 55 6.01 -14.50 5.54
N VAL A 56 6.97 -13.72 5.02
CA VAL A 56 8.02 -14.23 4.13
C VAL A 56 8.81 -15.37 4.77
N PHE A 57 9.18 -15.24 6.05
CA PHE A 57 10.07 -16.21 6.72
C PHE A 57 9.34 -17.32 7.47
N TYR A 58 8.17 -17.06 8.05
CA TYR A 58 7.49 -18.04 8.92
C TYR A 58 6.19 -18.60 8.34
N ARG A 59 5.51 -17.88 7.45
CA ARG A 59 4.24 -18.34 6.86
C ARG A 59 4.05 -17.87 5.40
N PRO A 60 4.91 -18.33 4.47
CA PRO A 60 4.90 -17.82 3.09
C PRO A 60 3.64 -18.20 2.32
N ASP A 61 2.99 -19.31 2.67
CA ASP A 61 1.70 -19.73 2.10
C ASP A 61 0.54 -18.83 2.53
N GLY A 62 0.67 -18.13 3.66
CA GLY A 62 -0.40 -17.30 4.24
C GLY A 62 -1.72 -18.06 4.37
N TRP A 63 -1.70 -19.29 4.90
CA TRP A 63 -2.86 -20.18 5.02
C TRP A 63 -3.51 -20.55 3.67
N GLY A 64 -2.76 -20.46 2.57
CA GLY A 64 -3.23 -20.72 1.21
C GLY A 64 -3.77 -19.49 0.49
N PHE A 65 -3.84 -18.33 1.14
CA PHE A 65 -4.30 -17.10 0.49
C PHE A 65 -3.23 -16.43 -0.36
N LEU A 66 -1.95 -16.47 0.06
CA LEU A 66 -0.88 -15.74 -0.62
C LEU A 66 -0.23 -16.54 -1.75
N LEU A 67 -0.02 -17.83 -1.54
CA LEU A 67 0.54 -18.75 -2.52
C LEU A 67 -0.41 -19.94 -2.71
N ASP A 68 -0.88 -20.12 -3.94
CA ASP A 68 -1.79 -21.21 -4.30
C ASP A 68 -1.02 -22.53 -4.42
N LYS A 69 -1.53 -23.56 -3.75
CA LYS A 69 -0.98 -24.92 -3.78
C LYS A 69 -1.00 -25.51 -5.21
N LEU A 70 -1.96 -25.13 -6.04
CA LEU A 70 -2.08 -25.62 -7.41
C LEU A 70 -0.86 -25.25 -8.27
N ASN A 71 -0.21 -24.11 -7.97
CA ASN A 71 0.93 -23.60 -8.72
C ASN A 71 2.28 -24.27 -8.37
N TYR A 72 2.31 -25.22 -7.43
CA TYR A 72 3.49 -26.06 -7.20
C TYR A 72 3.57 -27.26 -8.16
N THR A 73 2.53 -27.50 -8.94
CA THR A 73 2.53 -28.53 -9.98
C THR A 73 2.88 -27.92 -11.35
N PRO A 74 3.60 -28.65 -12.24
CA PRO A 74 3.85 -28.17 -13.59
C PRO A 74 2.53 -27.93 -14.35
N ALA A 75 2.52 -26.89 -15.20
CA ALA A 75 1.35 -26.57 -15.99
C ALA A 75 0.95 -27.73 -16.92
N ASN A 76 -0.35 -28.01 -17.00
CA ASN A 76 -0.92 -29.02 -17.90
C ASN A 76 -1.99 -28.39 -18.79
N ILE A 77 -1.71 -28.29 -20.09
CA ILE A 77 -2.62 -27.67 -21.06
C ILE A 77 -3.88 -28.49 -21.36
N LEU A 78 -3.91 -29.77 -20.97
CA LEU A 78 -5.03 -30.68 -21.20
C LEU A 78 -5.91 -30.88 -19.96
N HIS A 79 -5.56 -30.29 -18.81
CA HIS A 79 -6.26 -30.51 -17.56
C HIS A 79 -6.30 -29.24 -16.69
N THR A 80 -7.51 -28.74 -16.43
CA THR A 80 -7.76 -27.66 -15.48
C THR A 80 -8.07 -28.25 -14.10
N PRO A 81 -7.36 -27.85 -13.03
CA PRO A 81 -7.69 -28.27 -11.66
C PRO A 81 -9.13 -27.91 -11.27
N SER A 82 -9.81 -28.77 -10.49
CA SER A 82 -11.19 -28.54 -10.04
C SER A 82 -11.33 -27.36 -9.10
N ASP A 83 -10.31 -27.09 -8.29
CA ASP A 83 -10.32 -26.07 -7.24
C ASP A 83 -9.61 -24.79 -7.69
N ILE A 84 -9.51 -24.56 -9.02
CA ILE A 84 -8.87 -23.38 -9.58
C ILE A 84 -9.60 -22.10 -9.15
N HIS A 85 -8.84 -21.14 -8.64
CA HIS A 85 -9.36 -19.84 -8.19
C HIS A 85 -8.36 -18.73 -8.53
N PRO A 86 -8.80 -17.48 -8.71
CA PRO A 86 -7.90 -16.37 -8.94
C PRO A 86 -7.12 -16.02 -7.66
N LEU A 87 -6.05 -15.24 -7.82
CA LEU A 87 -5.33 -14.67 -6.69
C LEU A 87 -6.27 -13.81 -5.82
N TRP A 88 -6.01 -13.78 -4.51
CA TRP A 88 -6.87 -13.13 -3.53
C TRP A 88 -7.21 -11.67 -3.85
N PHE A 89 -6.26 -10.91 -4.40
CA PHE A 89 -6.45 -9.51 -4.79
C PHE A 89 -7.28 -9.32 -6.08
N PHE A 90 -7.58 -10.40 -6.80
CA PHE A 90 -8.49 -10.40 -7.95
C PHE A 90 -9.90 -10.88 -7.62
N LEU A 91 -10.12 -11.53 -6.46
CA LEU A 91 -11.44 -12.03 -6.05
C LEU A 91 -12.57 -10.99 -6.12
N PRO A 92 -12.38 -9.70 -5.78
CA PRO A 92 -13.48 -8.73 -5.88
C PRO A 92 -13.94 -8.43 -7.32
N PHE A 93 -13.17 -8.82 -8.33
CA PHE A 93 -13.42 -8.52 -9.74
C PHE A 93 -13.74 -9.76 -10.58
N TYR A 94 -13.66 -10.95 -9.98
CA TYR A 94 -13.90 -12.24 -10.61
C TYR A 94 -15.30 -12.73 -10.27
#